data_AF-A0A3M0DPX2-F1
#
_entry.id   AF-A0A3M0DPX2-F1
#
_cell.length_a   1.000
_cell.length_b   1.000
_cell.length_c   1.000
_cell.angle_alpha   90.00
_cell.angle_beta   90.00
_cell.angle_gamma   90.00
#
_symmetry.space_group_name_H-M   'P 1'
#
loop_
_entity.id
_entity.type
_entity.pdbx_description
1 polymer ?
#
loop_
_entity_poly.entity_id
_entity_poly.type
_entity_poly.pdbx_seq_one_letter_code
_entity_poly.pdbx_strand_id
1 'polypeptide(L)'
;MSEPNSPVSAVFALQRNAIEQTHEAVKRGVETQQEFGEAFVDFGPAKQANERGYDAVRTVVDVYFDAVESTTPGQEDLLDDFRTTVDEQLDALEANQVEAIEAIEANAQEGSESVDELFERVIEVLNEQFEAVLDAHADVQGQTVEAVEDLEGNLEELQAEFETQFAQFEEQATELQQHVEDMHDDIAEIADQQVEVQVESLDTIKGIGSTYVDRLQDQGIESFEALAEASTDTVAETAEVSREQANEWIEAAQLQA
;
A
#
# COMPACT_ATOMS: atom_id res chain seq x y z
N MET A 1 17.70 -14.78 -25.48
CA MET A 1 16.64 -15.74 -25.12
C MET A 1 16.52 -15.67 -23.61
N SER A 2 15.80 -14.66 -23.13
CA SER A 2 15.56 -14.44 -21.70
C SER A 2 14.53 -15.46 -21.23
N GLU A 3 14.79 -16.14 -20.12
CA GLU A 3 13.80 -16.98 -19.47
C GLU A 3 12.56 -16.13 -19.10
N PRO A 4 11.34 -16.68 -19.16
CA PRO A 4 10.13 -15.98 -18.75
C PRO A 4 10.17 -15.81 -17.22
N ASN A 5 10.78 -14.71 -16.77
CA ASN A 5 11.04 -14.47 -15.34
C ASN A 5 9.78 -14.04 -14.57
N SER A 6 8.70 -13.65 -15.27
CA SER A 6 7.44 -13.21 -14.66
C SER A 6 6.25 -14.10 -15.06
N PRO A 7 5.32 -14.43 -14.15
CA PRO A 7 4.07 -15.13 -14.46
C PRO A 7 3.27 -14.50 -15.61
N VAL A 8 3.33 -13.17 -15.73
CA VAL A 8 2.68 -12.40 -16.80
C VAL A 8 3.27 -12.74 -18.16
N SER A 9 4.60 -12.84 -18.25
CA SER A 9 5.29 -13.21 -19.48
C SER A 9 4.94 -14.62 -19.97
N ALA A 10 4.67 -15.56 -19.06
CA ALA A 10 4.29 -16.93 -19.39
C ALA A 10 2.88 -17.02 -20.02
N VAL A 11 1.94 -16.20 -19.55
CA VAL A 11 0.57 -16.11 -20.12
C VAL A 11 0.62 -15.54 -21.53
N PHE A 12 1.39 -14.46 -21.75
CA PHE A 12 1.57 -13.89 -23.08
C PHE A 12 2.25 -14.85 -24.06
N ALA A 13 3.22 -15.65 -23.60
CA ALA A 13 3.84 -16.68 -24.42
C ALA A 13 2.85 -17.77 -24.86
N LEU A 14 1.93 -18.17 -23.98
CA LEU A 14 0.85 -19.11 -24.31
C LEU A 14 -0.13 -18.53 -25.33
N GLN A 15 -0.53 -17.25 -25.16
CA GLN A 15 -1.41 -16.56 -26.12
C GLN A 15 -0.77 -16.46 -27.50
N ARG A 16 0.49 -16.01 -27.58
CA ARG A 16 1.24 -15.93 -28.83
C ARG A 16 1.26 -17.28 -29.56
N ASN A 17 1.56 -18.34 -28.83
CA ASN A 17 1.65 -19.67 -29.43
C ASN A 17 0.28 -20.19 -29.91
N ALA A 18 -0.82 -19.83 -29.24
CA ALA A 18 -2.17 -20.17 -29.69
C ALA A 18 -2.58 -19.41 -30.96
N ILE A 19 -2.20 -18.13 -31.06
CA ILE A 19 -2.43 -17.28 -32.24
C ILE A 19 -1.64 -17.82 -33.44
N GLU A 20 -0.35 -18.12 -33.25
CA GLU A 20 0.51 -18.72 -34.29
C GLU A 20 -0.03 -20.08 -34.76
N GLN A 21 -0.51 -20.93 -33.85
CA GLN A 21 -1.12 -22.21 -34.21
C GLN A 21 -2.42 -22.06 -35.00
N THR A 22 -3.23 -21.03 -34.67
CA THR A 22 -4.48 -20.73 -35.38
C THR A 22 -4.20 -20.21 -36.78
N HIS A 23 -3.23 -19.30 -36.92
CA HIS A 23 -2.76 -18.79 -38.20
C HIS A 23 -2.32 -19.92 -39.14
N GLU A 24 -1.48 -20.82 -38.64
CA GLU A 24 -1.02 -21.99 -39.38
C GLU A 24 -2.15 -22.94 -39.78
N ALA A 25 -3.18 -23.09 -38.93
CA ALA A 25 -4.35 -23.89 -39.26
C ALA A 25 -5.20 -23.24 -40.37
N VAL A 26 -5.35 -21.91 -40.34
CA VAL A 26 -6.07 -21.14 -41.37
C VAL A 26 -5.34 -21.24 -42.71
N LYS A 27 -4.02 -20.99 -42.73
CA LYS A 27 -3.18 -21.12 -43.92
C LYS A 27 -3.29 -22.51 -44.55
N ARG A 28 -3.12 -23.56 -43.74
CA ARG A 28 -3.26 -24.95 -44.19
C ARG A 28 -4.67 -25.27 -44.71
N GLY A 29 -5.70 -24.67 -44.11
CA GLY A 29 -7.08 -24.80 -44.57
C GLY A 29 -7.31 -24.22 -45.96
N VAL A 30 -6.77 -23.03 -46.22
CA VAL A 30 -6.86 -22.35 -47.53
C VAL A 30 -6.03 -23.09 -48.58
N GLU A 31 -4.82 -23.54 -48.25
CA GLU A 31 -3.97 -24.36 -49.14
C GLU A 31 -4.67 -25.69 -49.50
N THR A 32 -5.36 -26.32 -48.54
CA THR A 32 -6.13 -27.57 -48.78
C THR A 32 -7.34 -27.32 -49.68
N GLN A 33 -8.00 -26.15 -49.56
CA GLN A 33 -9.10 -25.76 -50.44
C GLN A 33 -8.62 -25.45 -51.86
N GLN A 34 -7.43 -24.85 -52.01
CA GLN A 34 -6.78 -24.57 -53.28
C GLN A 34 -6.48 -25.87 -54.06
N GLU A 35 -6.07 -26.93 -53.36
CA GLU A 35 -5.77 -28.25 -53.95
C GLU A 35 -7.02 -29.03 -54.41
N PHE A 36 -8.21 -28.72 -53.87
CA PHE A 36 -9.47 -29.46 -54.12
C PHE A 36 -10.41 -28.85 -55.17
N GLY A 37 -10.08 -27.68 -55.73
CA GLY A 37 -10.51 -27.27 -57.07
C GLY A 37 -11.71 -26.33 -57.18
N GLU A 38 -11.70 -25.59 -58.30
CA GLU A 38 -12.79 -24.91 -59.00
C GLU A 38 -14.19 -25.16 -58.43
N ALA A 39 -14.54 -24.41 -57.40
CA ALA A 39 -15.90 -24.15 -57.01
C ALA A 39 -16.00 -22.65 -56.81
N PHE A 40 -17.01 -22.02 -57.43
CA PHE A 40 -17.35 -20.62 -57.19
C PHE A 40 -17.26 -20.34 -55.69
N VAL A 41 -16.32 -19.47 -55.30
CA VAL A 41 -16.14 -19.07 -53.91
C VAL A 41 -17.35 -18.23 -53.53
N ASP A 42 -18.25 -18.81 -52.76
CA ASP A 42 -19.32 -18.05 -52.11
C ASP A 42 -18.69 -17.31 -50.93
N PHE A 43 -18.61 -15.98 -51.03
CA PHE A 43 -18.05 -15.12 -50.00
C PHE A 43 -19.06 -14.79 -48.89
N GLY A 44 -20.32 -15.23 -49.00
CA GLY A 44 -21.36 -15.04 -47.98
C GLY A 44 -20.98 -15.54 -46.59
N PRO A 45 -20.44 -16.76 -46.43
CA PRO A 45 -19.94 -17.26 -45.15
C PRO A 45 -18.82 -16.42 -44.54
N ALA A 46 -17.95 -15.82 -45.37
CA ALA A 46 -16.86 -14.97 -44.91
C ALA A 46 -17.38 -13.63 -44.38
N LYS A 47 -18.33 -12.99 -45.09
CA LYS A 47 -19.03 -11.78 -44.60
C LYS A 47 -19.70 -12.05 -43.25
N GLN A 48 -20.41 -13.16 -43.15
CA GLN A 48 -21.14 -13.55 -41.93
C GLN A 48 -20.24 -13.97 -40.75
N ALA A 49 -19.02 -14.45 -41.04
CA ALA A 49 -18.01 -14.70 -40.01
C ALA A 49 -17.38 -13.39 -39.50
N ASN A 50 -17.22 -12.40 -40.39
CA ASN A 50 -16.74 -11.06 -40.04
C ASN A 50 -17.72 -10.33 -39.13
N GLU A 51 -19.00 -10.26 -39.49
CA GLU A 51 -20.07 -9.66 -38.67
C GLU A 51 -20.04 -10.23 -37.23
N ARG A 52 -19.95 -11.56 -37.11
CA ARG A 52 -19.86 -12.24 -35.81
C ARG A 52 -18.59 -11.91 -35.03
N GLY A 53 -17.48 -11.65 -35.73
CA GLY A 53 -16.22 -11.24 -35.12
C GLY A 53 -16.32 -9.86 -34.49
N TYR A 54 -16.90 -8.89 -35.21
CA TYR A 54 -17.14 -7.55 -34.69
C TYR A 54 -18.13 -7.53 -33.52
N ASP A 55 -19.22 -8.31 -33.60
CA ASP A 55 -20.15 -8.47 -32.48
C ASP A 55 -19.48 -9.03 -31.22
N ALA A 56 -18.55 -9.99 -31.38
CA ALA A 56 -17.80 -10.56 -30.27
C ALA A 56 -16.85 -9.53 -29.64
N VAL A 57 -16.16 -8.73 -30.46
CA VAL A 57 -15.31 -7.62 -29.99
C VAL A 57 -16.15 -6.58 -29.26
N ARG A 58 -17.30 -6.19 -29.82
CA ARG A 58 -18.25 -5.26 -29.21
C ARG A 58 -18.69 -5.73 -27.83
N THR A 59 -19.05 -7.01 -27.71
CA THR A 59 -19.44 -7.62 -26.45
C THR A 59 -18.32 -7.55 -25.39
N VAL A 60 -17.07 -7.77 -25.79
CA VAL A 60 -15.91 -7.68 -24.86
C VAL A 60 -15.69 -6.24 -24.42
N VAL A 61 -15.80 -5.29 -25.35
CA VAL A 61 -15.68 -3.86 -25.09
C VAL A 61 -16.78 -3.40 -24.11
N ASP A 62 -18.03 -3.79 -24.34
CA ASP A 62 -19.15 -3.46 -23.46
C ASP A 62 -18.93 -3.98 -22.03
N VAL A 63 -18.52 -5.25 -21.90
CA VAL A 63 -18.23 -5.85 -20.59
C VAL A 63 -17.12 -5.10 -19.85
N TYR A 64 -16.11 -4.62 -20.57
CA TYR A 64 -15.04 -3.82 -19.98
C TYR A 64 -15.57 -2.46 -19.49
N PHE A 65 -16.36 -1.77 -20.30
CA PHE A 65 -16.95 -0.48 -19.91
C PHE A 65 -17.93 -0.63 -18.75
N ASP A 66 -18.75 -1.67 -18.72
CA ASP A 66 -19.67 -1.97 -17.62
C ASP A 66 -18.91 -2.19 -16.31
N ALA A 67 -17.76 -2.86 -16.37
CA ALA A 67 -16.90 -3.06 -15.21
C ALA A 67 -16.32 -1.73 -14.71
N VAL A 68 -15.83 -0.86 -15.61
CA VAL A 68 -15.30 0.46 -15.26
C VAL A 68 -16.40 1.36 -14.67
N GLU A 69 -17.57 1.40 -15.30
CA GLU A 69 -18.75 2.14 -14.86
C GLU A 69 -19.19 1.72 -13.44
N SER A 70 -19.16 0.41 -13.14
CA SER A 70 -19.48 -0.12 -11.82
C SER A 70 -18.55 0.37 -10.70
N THR A 71 -17.32 0.76 -11.05
CA THR A 71 -16.30 1.22 -10.10
C THR A 71 -16.16 2.73 -10.01
N THR A 72 -16.72 3.47 -10.98
CA THR A 72 -16.51 4.91 -11.09
C THR A 72 -17.85 5.65 -11.28
N PRO A 73 -18.65 5.83 -10.21
CA PRO A 73 -19.93 6.50 -10.29
C PRO A 73 -19.78 7.99 -10.62
N GLY A 74 -20.61 8.51 -11.56
CA GLY A 74 -20.66 9.93 -11.90
C GLY A 74 -19.78 10.37 -13.09
N GLN A 75 -19.18 9.43 -13.82
CA GLN A 75 -18.49 9.67 -15.11
C GLN A 75 -19.19 8.97 -16.29
N GLU A 76 -20.46 8.59 -16.11
CA GLU A 76 -21.28 7.85 -17.08
C GLU A 76 -21.32 8.55 -18.45
N ASP A 77 -21.53 9.88 -18.47
CA ASP A 77 -21.58 10.66 -19.72
C ASP A 77 -20.28 10.59 -20.54
N LEU A 78 -19.10 10.59 -19.88
CA LEU A 78 -17.81 10.53 -20.57
C LEU A 78 -17.51 9.11 -21.09
N LEU A 79 -17.97 8.09 -20.37
CA LEU A 79 -17.81 6.69 -20.78
C LEU A 79 -18.73 6.37 -21.95
N ASP A 80 -19.94 6.91 -21.99
CA ASP A 80 -20.88 6.74 -23.10
C ASP A 80 -20.42 7.43 -24.38
N ASP A 81 -19.84 8.63 -24.29
CA ASP A 81 -19.21 9.31 -25.44
C ASP A 81 -18.06 8.45 -26.02
N PHE A 82 -17.27 7.82 -25.15
CA PHE A 82 -16.19 6.95 -25.57
C PHE A 82 -16.69 5.62 -26.16
N ARG A 83 -17.70 4.98 -25.54
CA ARG A 83 -18.38 3.79 -26.09
C ARG A 83 -18.87 4.07 -27.51
N THR A 84 -19.59 5.17 -27.70
CA THR A 84 -20.10 5.59 -29.01
C THR A 84 -18.98 5.77 -30.03
N THR A 85 -17.86 6.37 -29.62
CA THR A 85 -16.70 6.58 -30.50
C THR A 85 -16.02 5.27 -30.91
N VAL A 86 -15.99 4.27 -30.03
CA VAL A 86 -15.46 2.94 -30.34
C VAL A 86 -16.42 2.18 -31.26
N ASP A 87 -17.71 2.25 -30.98
CA ASP A 87 -18.76 1.64 -31.81
C ASP A 87 -18.74 2.18 -33.25
N GLU A 88 -18.66 3.51 -33.42
CA GLU A 88 -18.57 4.14 -34.74
C GLU A 88 -17.30 3.70 -35.50
N GLN A 89 -16.18 3.52 -34.78
CA GLN A 89 -14.93 3.04 -35.39
C GLN A 89 -15.00 1.58 -35.80
N LEU A 90 -15.65 0.73 -34.98
CA LEU A 90 -15.88 -0.68 -35.31
C LEU A 90 -16.82 -0.81 -36.51
N ASP A 91 -17.90 -0.03 -36.56
CA ASP A 91 -18.81 0.01 -37.71
C ASP A 91 -18.10 0.48 -38.98
N ALA A 92 -17.25 1.51 -38.89
CA ALA A 92 -16.46 1.97 -40.02
C ALA A 92 -15.47 0.91 -40.51
N LEU A 93 -14.86 0.15 -39.61
CA LEU A 93 -13.93 -0.92 -39.94
C LEU A 93 -14.65 -2.11 -40.59
N GLU A 94 -15.79 -2.53 -40.02
CA GLU A 94 -16.66 -3.55 -40.58
C GLU A 94 -17.10 -3.20 -42.00
N ALA A 95 -17.58 -1.97 -42.20
CA ALA A 95 -18.03 -1.49 -43.51
C ALA A 95 -16.90 -1.50 -44.55
N ASN A 96 -15.71 -1.01 -44.20
CA ASN A 96 -14.55 -1.04 -45.10
C ASN A 96 -14.15 -2.47 -45.47
N GLN A 97 -14.22 -3.41 -44.52
CA GLN A 97 -13.84 -4.80 -44.78
C GLN A 97 -14.88 -5.53 -45.63
N VAL A 98 -16.17 -5.27 -45.43
CA VAL A 98 -17.25 -5.78 -46.30
C VAL A 98 -17.08 -5.23 -47.72
N GLU A 99 -16.79 -3.95 -47.88
CA GLU A 99 -16.55 -3.33 -49.17
C GLU A 99 -15.31 -3.92 -49.87
N ALA A 100 -14.25 -4.21 -49.11
CA ALA A 100 -13.07 -4.90 -49.63
C ALA A 100 -13.39 -6.32 -50.12
N ILE A 101 -14.18 -7.09 -49.35
CA ILE A 101 -14.62 -8.43 -49.76
C ILE A 101 -15.52 -8.36 -51.00
N GLU A 102 -16.39 -7.35 -51.10
CA GLU A 102 -17.23 -7.12 -52.29
C GLU A 102 -16.43 -6.71 -53.51
N ALA A 103 -15.39 -5.89 -53.33
CA ALA A 103 -14.46 -5.55 -54.41
C ALA A 103 -13.72 -6.80 -54.89
N ILE A 104 -13.30 -7.70 -53.99
CA ILE A 104 -12.68 -8.98 -54.36
C ILE A 104 -13.68 -9.87 -55.10
N GLU A 105 -14.92 -9.97 -54.62
CA GLU A 105 -16.01 -10.73 -55.25
C GLU A 105 -16.31 -10.21 -56.67
N ALA A 106 -16.37 -8.89 -56.86
CA ALA A 106 -16.60 -8.25 -58.14
C ALA A 106 -15.44 -8.46 -59.12
N ASN A 107 -14.20 -8.34 -58.66
CA ASN A 107 -13.01 -8.60 -59.48
C ASN A 107 -12.91 -10.10 -59.87
N ALA A 108 -13.28 -11.01 -58.97
CA ALA A 108 -13.36 -12.44 -59.26
C ALA A 108 -14.46 -12.78 -60.28
N GLN A 109 -15.53 -11.99 -60.35
CA GLN A 109 -16.61 -12.14 -61.34
C GLN A 109 -16.28 -11.47 -62.70
N GLU A 110 -15.47 -10.41 -62.73
CA GLU A 110 -15.11 -9.66 -63.95
C GLU A 110 -13.77 -10.07 -64.60
N GLY A 111 -12.88 -10.76 -63.89
CA GLY A 111 -11.47 -10.92 -64.28
C GLY A 111 -10.99 -12.36 -64.51
N SER A 112 -10.20 -12.54 -65.56
CA SER A 112 -9.54 -13.76 -66.05
C SER A 112 -8.39 -14.31 -65.16
N GLU A 113 -8.29 -13.94 -63.88
CA GLU A 113 -7.24 -14.43 -62.98
C GLU A 113 -7.61 -15.83 -62.46
N SER A 114 -6.67 -16.78 -62.46
CA SER A 114 -6.95 -18.10 -61.90
C SER A 114 -7.27 -17.92 -60.42
N VAL A 115 -8.28 -18.64 -59.95
CA VAL A 115 -8.68 -18.71 -58.54
C VAL A 115 -7.47 -18.90 -57.60
N ASP A 116 -6.42 -19.57 -58.09
CA ASP A 116 -5.13 -19.73 -57.41
C ASP A 116 -4.37 -18.42 -57.12
N GLU A 117 -4.31 -17.46 -58.06
CA GLU A 117 -3.60 -16.17 -57.85
C GLU A 117 -4.37 -15.27 -56.87
N LEU A 118 -5.71 -15.36 -56.86
CA LEU A 118 -6.55 -14.69 -55.87
C LEU A 118 -6.33 -15.27 -54.47
N PHE A 119 -6.23 -16.59 -54.34
CA PHE A 119 -5.95 -17.24 -53.05
C PHE A 119 -4.55 -16.93 -52.53
N GLU A 120 -3.52 -16.91 -53.38
CA GLU A 120 -2.18 -16.50 -52.98
C GLU A 120 -2.17 -15.07 -52.44
N ARG A 121 -2.85 -14.14 -53.11
CA ARG A 121 -2.95 -12.74 -52.65
C ARG A 121 -3.74 -12.61 -51.34
N VAL A 122 -4.80 -13.39 -51.15
CA VAL A 122 -5.56 -13.41 -49.88
C VAL A 122 -4.71 -13.97 -48.73
N ILE A 123 -3.94 -15.05 -48.96
CA ILE A 123 -3.01 -15.59 -47.96
C ILE A 123 -1.91 -14.57 -47.63
N GLU A 124 -1.36 -13.90 -48.63
CA GLU A 124 -0.30 -12.89 -48.43
C GLU A 124 -0.79 -11.73 -47.54
N VAL A 125 -1.96 -11.16 -47.85
CA VAL A 125 -2.58 -10.09 -47.04
C VAL A 125 -2.92 -10.57 -45.63
N LEU A 126 -3.42 -11.80 -45.47
CA LEU A 126 -3.70 -12.36 -44.14
C LEU A 126 -2.42 -12.57 -43.32
N ASN A 127 -1.34 -13.05 -43.94
CA ASN A 127 -0.04 -13.20 -43.25
C ASN A 127 0.48 -11.84 -42.78
N GLU A 128 0.47 -10.81 -43.64
CA GLU A 128 0.93 -9.47 -43.28
C GLU A 128 0.08 -8.88 -42.13
N GLN A 129 -1.24 -9.08 -42.15
CA GLN A 129 -2.12 -8.64 -41.06
C GLN A 129 -1.85 -9.40 -39.76
N PHE A 130 -1.60 -10.71 -39.83
CA PHE A 130 -1.25 -11.50 -38.65
C PHE A 130 0.10 -11.09 -38.06
N GLU A 131 1.10 -10.83 -38.89
CA GLU A 131 2.40 -10.32 -38.45
C GLU A 131 2.26 -8.94 -37.79
N ALA A 132 1.50 -8.02 -38.38
CA ALA A 132 1.23 -6.71 -37.79
C ALA A 132 0.53 -6.80 -36.42
N VAL A 133 -0.43 -7.73 -36.26
CA VAL A 133 -1.11 -7.97 -34.98
C VAL A 133 -0.16 -8.61 -33.95
N LEU A 134 0.69 -9.55 -34.37
CA LEU A 134 1.69 -10.17 -33.49
C LEU A 134 2.74 -9.17 -33.02
N ASP A 135 3.20 -8.27 -33.89
CA ASP A 135 4.14 -7.21 -33.53
C ASP A 135 3.49 -6.20 -32.57
N ALA A 136 2.26 -5.75 -32.86
CA ALA A 136 1.52 -4.88 -31.93
C ALA A 136 1.31 -5.55 -30.56
N HIS A 137 1.01 -6.84 -30.54
CA HIS A 137 0.88 -7.61 -29.30
C HIS A 137 2.22 -7.75 -28.57
N ALA A 138 3.33 -7.92 -29.29
CA ALA A 138 4.67 -7.98 -28.70
C ALA A 138 5.08 -6.64 -28.07
N ASP A 139 4.74 -5.52 -28.71
CA ASP A 139 4.98 -4.18 -28.17
C ASP A 139 4.18 -3.95 -26.88
N VAL A 140 2.90 -4.32 -26.86
CA VAL A 140 2.05 -4.24 -25.66
C VAL A 140 2.57 -5.16 -24.55
N GLN A 141 3.02 -6.37 -24.88
CA GLN A 141 3.65 -7.27 -23.92
C GLN A 141 4.90 -6.62 -23.31
N GLY A 142 5.77 -6.05 -24.13
CA GLY A 142 7.00 -5.39 -23.67
C GLY A 142 6.69 -4.29 -22.67
N GLN A 143 5.77 -3.37 -23.02
CA GLN A 143 5.36 -2.28 -22.14
C GLN A 143 4.71 -2.78 -20.85
N THR A 144 3.92 -3.85 -20.91
CA THR A 144 3.24 -4.41 -19.73
C THR A 144 4.22 -5.09 -18.79
N VAL A 145 5.19 -5.86 -19.33
CA VAL A 145 6.22 -6.52 -18.53
C VAL A 145 7.12 -5.48 -17.87
N GLU A 146 7.59 -4.48 -18.64
CA GLU A 146 8.42 -3.39 -18.11
C GLU A 146 7.70 -2.62 -17.00
N ALA A 147 6.42 -2.27 -17.20
CA ALA A 147 5.63 -1.59 -16.18
C ALA A 147 5.45 -2.41 -14.88
N VAL A 148 5.35 -3.74 -14.99
CA VAL A 148 5.26 -4.64 -13.82
C VAL A 148 6.61 -4.77 -13.13
N GLU A 149 7.70 -4.92 -13.88
CA GLU A 149 9.07 -4.98 -13.34
C GLU A 149 9.45 -3.67 -12.62
N ASP A 150 9.07 -2.51 -13.19
CA ASP A 150 9.26 -1.21 -12.56
C ASP A 150 8.46 -1.08 -11.26
N LEU A 151 7.22 -1.59 -11.22
CA LEU A 151 6.40 -1.62 -10.01
C LEU A 151 7.04 -2.49 -8.92
N GLU A 152 7.55 -3.66 -9.28
CA GLU A 152 8.26 -4.57 -8.36
C GLU A 152 9.52 -3.90 -7.80
N GLY A 153 10.33 -3.27 -8.66
CA GLY A 153 11.52 -2.53 -8.23
C GLY A 153 11.20 -1.38 -7.27
N ASN A 154 10.16 -0.59 -7.55
CA ASN A 154 9.71 0.48 -6.66
C ASN A 154 9.22 -0.05 -5.30
N LEU A 155 8.57 -1.21 -5.26
CA LEU A 155 8.11 -1.84 -4.02
C LEU A 155 9.28 -2.36 -3.18
N GLU A 156 10.29 -2.96 -3.81
CA GLU A 156 11.51 -3.39 -3.13
C GLU A 156 12.27 -2.20 -2.53
N GLU A 157 12.37 -1.09 -3.27
CA GLU A 157 13.02 0.13 -2.79
C GLU A 157 12.25 0.75 -1.61
N LEU A 158 10.91 0.81 -1.69
CA LEU A 158 10.06 1.25 -0.58
C LEU A 158 10.22 0.36 0.66
N GLN A 159 10.31 -0.96 0.47
CA GLN A 159 10.53 -1.90 1.56
C GLN A 159 11.90 -1.66 2.22
N ALA A 160 12.96 -1.48 1.44
CA ALA A 160 14.29 -1.20 1.96
C ALA A 160 14.35 0.14 2.71
N GLU A 161 13.65 1.17 2.22
CA GLU A 161 13.52 2.46 2.90
C GLU A 161 12.76 2.30 4.23
N PHE A 162 11.68 1.52 4.23
CA PHE A 162 10.92 1.22 5.44
C PHE A 162 11.77 0.49 6.49
N GLU A 163 12.53 -0.54 6.09
CA GLU A 163 13.44 -1.26 6.99
C GLU A 163 14.51 -0.33 7.59
N THR A 164 15.07 0.57 6.77
CA THR A 164 16.05 1.56 7.22
C THR A 164 15.44 2.56 8.21
N GLN A 165 14.23 3.05 7.93
CA GLN A 165 13.51 3.97 8.81
C GLN A 165 13.15 3.29 10.13
N PHE A 166 12.74 2.02 10.08
CA PHE A 166 12.39 1.24 11.26
C PHE A 166 13.62 1.00 12.15
N ALA A 167 14.77 0.68 11.56
CA ALA A 167 16.02 0.55 12.30
C ALA A 167 16.43 1.86 13.01
N GLN A 168 16.30 3.01 12.34
CA GLN A 168 16.55 4.31 12.97
C GLN A 168 15.56 4.61 14.11
N PHE A 169 14.29 4.22 13.94
CA PHE A 169 13.28 4.38 14.98
C PHE A 169 13.59 3.52 16.21
N GLU A 170 14.00 2.26 16.02
CA GLU A 170 14.43 1.38 17.11
C GLU A 170 15.66 1.95 17.85
N GLU A 171 16.62 2.51 17.12
CA GLU A 171 17.80 3.16 17.70
C GLU A 171 17.39 4.39 18.55
N GLN A 172 16.54 5.27 18.01
CA GLN A 172 16.01 6.42 18.76
C GLN A 172 15.17 6.00 19.98
N ALA A 173 14.37 4.94 19.87
CA ALA A 173 13.58 4.44 20.98
C ALA A 173 14.48 3.89 22.10
N THR A 174 15.57 3.22 21.73
CA THR A 174 16.58 2.72 22.68
C THR A 174 17.31 3.88 23.35
N GLU A 175 17.72 4.90 22.58
CA GLU A 175 18.39 6.10 23.09
C GLU A 175 17.48 6.90 24.03
N LEU A 176 16.19 7.01 23.71
CA LEU A 176 15.18 7.63 24.57
C LEU A 176 14.97 6.85 25.86
N GLN A 177 14.93 5.51 25.81
CA GLN A 177 14.85 4.68 27.00
C GLN A 177 16.06 4.87 27.91
N GLN A 178 17.28 4.87 27.35
CA GLN A 178 18.49 5.16 28.11
C GLN A 178 18.45 6.56 28.72
N HIS A 179 18.03 7.57 27.96
CA HIS A 179 17.89 8.93 28.49
C HIS A 179 16.88 9.02 29.64
N VAL A 180 15.79 8.25 29.58
CA VAL A 180 14.80 8.17 30.67
C VAL A 180 15.36 7.43 31.88
N GLU A 181 16.15 6.37 31.69
CA GLU A 181 16.87 5.69 32.78
C GLU A 181 17.90 6.61 33.43
N ASP A 182 18.72 7.32 32.64
CA ASP A 182 19.70 8.29 33.14
C ASP A 182 19.02 9.43 33.91
N MET A 183 17.91 9.98 33.40
CA MET A 183 17.12 10.98 34.13
C MET A 183 16.52 10.40 35.42
N HIS A 184 16.11 9.13 35.42
CA HIS A 184 15.58 8.47 36.61
C HIS A 184 16.66 8.32 37.68
N ASP A 185 17.86 7.92 37.28
CA ASP A 185 19.03 7.82 38.16
C ASP A 185 19.46 9.19 38.69
N ASP A 186 19.47 10.23 37.84
CA ASP A 186 19.74 11.61 38.25
C ASP A 186 18.69 12.11 39.27
N ILE A 187 17.41 11.82 39.03
CA ILE A 187 16.32 12.18 39.96
C ILE A 187 16.44 11.38 41.25
N ALA A 188 16.83 10.10 41.19
CA ALA A 188 17.05 9.27 42.36
C ALA A 188 18.26 9.76 43.17
N GLU A 189 19.33 10.18 42.53
CA GLU A 189 20.51 10.77 43.18
C GLU A 189 20.19 12.15 43.78
N ILE A 190 19.41 12.98 43.09
CA ILE A 190 18.89 14.24 43.64
C ILE A 190 17.97 13.97 44.82
N ALA A 191 17.11 12.95 44.74
CA ALA A 191 16.24 12.56 45.84
C ALA A 191 17.05 12.05 47.04
N ASP A 192 18.08 11.22 46.82
CA ASP A 192 18.98 10.76 47.88
C ASP A 192 19.82 11.91 48.48
N GLN A 193 20.26 12.89 47.68
CA GLN A 193 20.92 14.12 48.16
C GLN A 193 19.95 15.08 48.84
N GLN A 194 18.64 14.99 48.56
CA GLN A 194 17.59 15.79 49.21
C GLN A 194 16.89 15.05 50.37
N VAL A 195 17.23 13.79 50.65
CA VAL A 195 16.80 13.04 51.84
C VAL A 195 17.73 13.30 53.05
N GLU A 196 18.62 14.29 52.98
CA GLU A 196 18.86 15.15 54.15
C GLU A 196 17.68 16.13 54.26
N VAL A 197 16.51 15.59 54.66
CA VAL A 197 15.46 16.42 55.23
C VAL A 197 16.12 17.13 56.40
N GLN A 198 16.34 18.44 56.27
CA GLN A 198 16.53 19.31 57.41
C GLN A 198 15.24 19.21 58.23
N VAL A 199 15.14 18.17 59.06
CA VAL A 199 14.22 18.17 60.19
C VAL A 199 14.82 19.22 61.09
N GLU A 200 14.26 20.43 61.07
CA GLU A 200 14.65 21.46 62.01
C GLU A 200 14.51 20.86 63.41
N SER A 201 15.65 20.56 64.00
CA SER A 201 15.70 19.74 65.20
C SER A 201 15.26 20.58 66.39
N LEU A 202 14.43 19.96 67.23
CA LEU A 202 13.86 20.56 68.45
C LEU A 202 14.94 21.03 69.44
N ASP A 203 16.20 20.60 69.28
CA ASP A 203 17.34 21.03 70.08
C ASP A 203 17.71 22.51 69.91
N THR A 204 17.15 23.18 68.90
CA THR A 204 17.28 24.63 68.71
C THR A 204 16.51 25.42 69.78
N ILE A 205 15.48 24.84 70.40
CA ILE A 205 14.75 25.46 71.49
C ILE A 205 15.59 25.42 72.76
N LYS A 206 15.87 26.61 73.31
CA LYS A 206 16.65 26.77 74.53
C LYS A 206 16.06 25.95 75.67
N GLY A 207 16.80 24.94 76.12
CA GLY A 207 16.40 24.06 77.22
C GLY A 207 16.05 22.64 76.78
N ILE A 208 15.80 22.41 75.49
CA ILE A 208 15.64 21.08 74.90
C ILE A 208 17.04 20.60 74.48
N GLY A 209 17.65 19.74 75.28
CA GLY A 209 18.86 18.99 74.89
C GLY A 209 18.48 17.70 74.15
N SER A 210 19.47 17.05 73.53
CA SER A 210 19.27 15.81 72.76
C SER A 210 18.47 14.73 73.53
N THR A 211 18.70 14.58 74.84
CA THR A 211 17.95 13.63 75.67
C THR A 211 16.44 13.90 75.72
N TYR A 212 16.01 15.16 75.66
CA TYR A 212 14.59 15.51 75.61
C TYR A 212 14.04 15.41 74.20
N VAL A 213 14.84 15.72 73.17
CA VAL A 213 14.48 15.51 71.76
C VAL A 213 14.19 14.04 71.51
N ASP A 214 15.09 13.13 71.90
CA ASP A 214 14.94 11.69 71.68
C ASP A 214 13.62 11.17 72.29
N ARG A 215 13.28 11.63 73.51
CA ARG A 215 12.04 11.25 74.21
C ARG A 215 10.79 11.78 73.50
N LEU A 216 10.85 13.00 72.97
CA LEU A 216 9.75 13.61 72.23
C LEU A 216 9.55 12.90 70.88
N GLN A 217 10.63 12.56 70.19
CA GLN A 217 10.62 11.79 68.94
C GLN A 217 10.08 10.37 69.15
N ASP A 218 10.44 9.70 70.25
CA ASP A 218 9.90 8.37 70.60
C ASP A 218 8.37 8.36 70.78
N GLN A 219 7.74 9.53 70.98
CA GLN A 219 6.28 9.70 71.05
C GLN A 219 5.69 10.37 69.80
N GLY A 220 6.47 10.51 68.71
CA GLY A 220 6.03 11.07 67.43
C GLY A 220 6.00 12.60 67.37
N ILE A 221 6.62 13.29 68.33
CA ILE A 221 6.79 14.74 68.32
C ILE A 221 8.17 15.06 67.73
N GLU A 222 8.25 15.04 66.40
CA GLU A 222 9.51 15.12 65.66
C GLU A 222 9.80 16.51 65.05
N SER A 223 8.84 17.44 65.10
CA SER A 223 8.94 18.77 64.48
C SER A 223 8.42 19.89 65.39
N PHE A 224 8.78 21.15 65.09
CA PHE A 224 8.26 22.32 65.81
C PHE A 224 6.74 22.41 65.75
N GLU A 225 6.13 22.07 64.60
CA GLU A 225 4.67 22.03 64.43
C GLU A 225 4.04 20.98 65.35
N ALA A 226 4.57 19.76 65.37
CA ALA A 226 4.09 18.70 66.26
C ALA A 226 4.23 19.09 67.74
N LEU A 227 5.30 19.81 68.11
CA LEU A 227 5.51 20.29 69.47
C LEU A 227 4.56 21.45 69.82
N ALA A 228 4.30 22.36 68.88
CA ALA A 228 3.39 23.50 69.05
C ALA A 228 1.92 23.10 69.20
N GLU A 229 1.52 21.99 68.58
CA GLU A 229 0.18 21.41 68.66
C GLU A 229 -0.01 20.48 69.88
N ALA A 230 1.09 19.95 70.42
CA ALA A 230 1.04 19.06 71.57
C ALA A 230 0.54 19.79 72.83
N SER A 231 -0.19 19.06 73.68
CA SER A 231 -0.62 19.63 74.96
C SER A 231 0.54 19.74 75.95
N THR A 232 0.52 20.74 76.83
CA THR A 232 1.53 20.92 77.89
C THR A 232 1.68 19.68 78.76
N ASP A 233 0.58 18.95 79.01
CA ASP A 233 0.59 17.70 79.76
C ASP A 233 1.33 16.60 79.01
N THR A 234 1.06 16.44 77.72
CA THR A 234 1.73 15.47 76.85
C THR A 234 3.23 15.73 76.79
N VAL A 235 3.65 16.98 76.60
CA VAL A 235 5.07 17.33 76.51
C VAL A 235 5.78 17.16 77.87
N ALA A 236 5.13 17.55 78.98
CA ALA A 236 5.69 17.39 80.32
C ALA A 236 5.87 15.92 80.71
N GLU A 237 4.89 15.07 80.39
CA GLU A 237 4.95 13.64 80.66
C GLU A 237 6.01 12.95 79.81
N THR A 238 6.02 13.22 78.49
CA THR A 238 6.96 12.61 77.56
C THR A 238 8.41 13.00 77.85
N ALA A 239 8.69 14.27 78.09
CA ALA A 239 10.04 14.73 78.37
C ALA A 239 10.46 14.55 79.84
N GLU A 240 9.52 14.14 80.72
CA GLU A 240 9.69 14.05 82.18
C GLU A 240 10.13 15.39 82.82
N VAL A 241 9.53 16.49 82.37
CA VAL A 241 9.84 17.86 82.84
C VAL A 241 8.65 18.50 83.54
N SER A 242 8.88 19.65 84.18
CA SER A 242 7.78 20.42 84.77
C SER A 242 6.86 20.99 83.69
N ARG A 243 5.56 21.13 83.99
CA ARG A 243 4.59 21.77 83.09
C ARG A 243 5.00 23.19 82.67
N GLU A 244 5.71 23.90 83.53
CA GLU A 244 6.23 25.25 83.25
C GLU A 244 7.27 25.20 82.12
N GLN A 245 8.24 24.27 82.21
CA GLN A 245 9.24 24.05 81.15
C GLN A 245 8.62 23.53 79.86
N ALA A 246 7.65 22.63 79.95
CA ALA A 246 6.93 22.13 78.77
C ALA A 246 6.17 23.27 78.05
N ASN A 247 5.56 24.19 78.80
CA ASN A 247 4.86 25.33 78.22
C ASN A 247 5.83 26.32 77.55
N GLU A 248 6.98 26.59 78.17
CA GLU A 248 8.03 27.42 77.54
C GLU A 248 8.52 26.82 76.21
N TRP A 249 8.62 25.50 76.13
CA TRP A 249 9.01 24.81 74.90
C TRP A 249 7.94 24.87 73.81
N ILE A 250 6.66 24.71 74.17
CA ILE A 250 5.54 24.85 73.23
C ILE A 250 5.44 26.28 72.70
N GLU A 251 5.56 27.29 73.56
CA GLU A 251 5.56 28.70 73.16
C GLU A 251 6.75 29.03 72.26
N ALA A 252 7.93 28.49 72.57
CA ALA A 252 9.11 28.65 71.72
C ALA A 252 8.94 27.96 70.35
N ALA A 253 8.29 26.80 70.32
CA ALA A 253 7.97 26.10 69.08
C ALA A 253 6.95 26.87 68.23
N GLN A 254 5.92 27.45 68.83
CA GLN A 254 4.92 28.30 68.15
C GLN A 254 5.51 29.59 67.55
N LEU A 255 6.66 30.05 68.04
CA LEU A 255 7.37 31.20 67.47
C LEU A 255 8.25 30.81 66.27
N GLN A 256 8.54 29.53 66.10
CA GLN A 256 9.41 28.98 65.05
C GLN A 256 8.64 28.20 63.97
N ALA A 257 7.43 27.72 64.29
CA ALA A 257 6.47 27.13 63.35
C ALA A 257 5.69 28.21 62.58
#